data_AF-A0A0L0S102-F1
#
_entry.id   AF-A0A0L0S102-F1
#
_cell.length_a   1.000
_cell.length_b   1.000
_cell.length_c   1.000
_cell.angle_alpha   90.00
_cell.angle_beta   90.00
_cell.angle_gamma   90.00
#
_symmetry.space_group_name_H-M   'P 1'
#
loop_
_entity.id
_entity.type
_entity.pdbx_description
1 polymer ?
#
loop_
_entity_poly.entity_id
_entity_poly.type
_entity_poly.pdbx_seq_one_letter_code
_entity_poly.pdbx_strand_id
1 'polypeptide(L)'
;MFAALLRPVAAAAARTARPTTAAPSTLSTLMTRLSLSTPSAPYVSTVPLLRTGASAFHTSAPRYSTLMQVIRKPRKPKVRKVKSPHLDGCPQKRGVCIKVYTTSPKKPNSAVRKVAKVRLSNGKEVIAYIPGEGHNLQEHSVVLVRGGRVPDLPGVRYHLIRGALDLQGVQGRCNARSKYGVPKPSKE
;
A
#
# COMPACT_ATOMS: atom_id res chain seq x y z
N MET A 1 17.30 24.15 -54.72
CA MET A 1 17.53 25.30 -53.81
C MET A 1 17.06 24.89 -52.42
N PHE A 2 17.78 23.98 -51.77
CA PHE A 2 18.83 24.23 -50.77
C PHE A 2 18.30 24.66 -49.39
N ALA A 3 18.49 23.72 -48.44
CA ALA A 3 18.83 23.85 -47.02
C ALA A 3 17.80 24.40 -46.01
N ALA A 4 17.44 23.53 -45.04
CA ALA A 4 17.45 23.75 -43.59
C ALA A 4 16.64 22.65 -42.89
N LEU A 5 16.96 22.04 -41.75
CA LEU A 5 18.10 21.99 -40.86
C LEU A 5 17.76 20.83 -39.89
N LEU A 6 18.69 19.90 -39.66
CA LEU A 6 18.58 18.95 -38.55
C LEU A 6 18.64 19.70 -37.21
N ARG A 7 17.90 19.22 -36.20
CA ARG A 7 18.44 19.00 -34.83
C ARG A 7 17.49 18.17 -33.92
N PRO A 8 18.03 17.51 -32.88
CA PRO A 8 17.42 16.34 -32.22
C PRO A 8 16.85 16.58 -30.80
N VAL A 9 16.39 15.45 -30.26
CA VAL A 9 15.89 15.01 -28.93
C VAL A 9 16.58 15.56 -27.66
N ALA A 10 15.79 15.58 -26.56
CA ALA A 10 16.13 15.53 -25.11
C ALA A 10 15.96 16.86 -24.35
N ALA A 11 15.64 16.96 -23.06
CA ALA A 11 15.00 16.14 -22.02
C ALA A 11 15.03 17.00 -20.73
N ALA A 12 14.20 16.62 -19.75
CA ALA A 12 14.34 16.88 -18.30
C ALA A 12 13.96 18.26 -17.73
N ALA A 13 13.01 18.16 -16.79
CA ALA A 13 12.42 19.19 -15.97
C ALA A 13 13.23 19.44 -14.70
N ALA A 14 13.43 20.71 -14.33
CA ALA A 14 13.86 21.13 -13.01
C ALA A 14 12.65 21.68 -12.24
N ARG A 15 12.25 20.99 -11.17
CA ARG A 15 11.22 21.43 -10.22
C ARG A 15 11.87 22.32 -9.15
N THR A 16 11.50 23.59 -9.14
CA THR A 16 11.81 24.52 -8.05
C THR A 16 10.88 24.27 -6.86
N ALA A 17 11.46 24.04 -5.68
CA ALA A 17 10.77 23.95 -4.40
C ALA A 17 10.18 25.31 -3.97
N ARG A 18 9.06 25.29 -3.23
CA ARG A 18 8.60 26.43 -2.42
C ARG A 18 8.11 25.98 -1.04
N PRO A 19 8.22 26.86 -0.02
CA PRO A 19 8.33 26.49 1.38
C PRO A 19 7.03 26.63 2.17
N THR A 20 7.00 25.96 3.32
CA THR A 20 5.97 25.98 4.36
C THR A 20 6.16 27.15 5.33
N THR A 21 5.09 27.89 5.60
CA THR A 21 5.01 28.96 6.60
C THR A 21 4.51 28.41 7.94
N ALA A 22 5.23 28.65 9.03
CA ALA A 22 4.71 28.55 10.40
C ALA A 22 5.44 29.56 11.31
N ALA A 23 4.67 30.37 12.03
CA ALA A 23 5.03 31.16 13.21
C ALA A 23 3.91 30.90 14.26
N PRO A 24 4.15 31.03 15.59
CA PRO A 24 4.40 32.34 16.19
C PRO A 24 5.38 32.38 17.42
N SER A 25 5.79 33.62 17.70
CA SER A 25 6.30 34.28 18.93
C SER A 25 5.44 34.01 20.20
N THR A 26 5.83 34.19 21.48
CA THR A 26 6.88 34.96 22.20
C THR A 26 6.74 34.68 23.72
N LEU A 27 7.74 35.12 24.51
CA LEU A 27 7.75 35.50 25.95
C LEU A 27 8.46 34.57 26.95
N SER A 28 9.66 35.04 27.31
CA SER A 28 10.46 34.76 28.51
C SER A 28 9.80 35.30 29.80
N THR A 29 10.17 34.78 30.98
CA THR A 29 10.47 35.59 32.19
C THR A 29 11.18 34.78 33.29
N LEU A 30 12.32 35.35 33.70
CA LEU A 30 13.11 35.32 34.95
C LEU A 30 13.31 34.09 35.87
N MET A 31 14.60 33.90 36.14
CA MET A 31 15.23 33.33 37.33
C MET A 31 15.02 34.22 38.58
N THR A 32 14.82 33.59 39.75
CA THR A 32 15.18 34.16 41.06
C THR A 32 15.73 33.06 41.98
N ARG A 33 16.88 33.33 42.62
CA ARG A 33 17.60 32.49 43.61
C ARG A 33 16.97 32.61 45.01
N LEU A 34 17.10 31.58 45.87
CA LEU A 34 17.94 31.62 47.10
C LEU A 34 18.02 30.27 47.89
N SER A 35 19.25 29.94 48.30
CA SER A 35 19.82 29.18 49.44
C SER A 35 19.08 28.14 50.31
N LEU A 36 19.75 26.98 50.43
CA LEU A 36 20.10 26.11 51.58
C LEU A 36 19.07 25.73 52.68
N SER A 37 18.88 24.41 52.86
CA SER A 37 19.18 23.68 54.10
C SER A 37 18.97 22.16 53.93
N THR A 38 19.97 21.36 54.31
CA THR A 38 19.83 19.93 54.60
C THR A 38 19.21 19.75 55.99
N PRO A 39 18.32 18.76 56.17
CA PRO A 39 18.62 17.75 57.18
C PRO A 39 18.31 16.31 56.74
N SER A 40 19.01 15.43 57.43
CA SER A 40 19.10 13.98 57.30
C SER A 40 17.89 13.18 57.83
N ALA A 41 17.63 12.05 57.15
CA ALA A 41 17.04 10.79 57.64
C ALA A 41 15.50 10.71 57.82
N PRO A 42 14.89 9.50 57.94
CA PRO A 42 15.26 8.17 57.44
C PRO A 42 14.14 7.48 56.62
N TYR A 43 14.54 6.46 55.87
CA TYR A 43 13.81 5.25 55.47
C TYR A 43 12.50 4.95 56.24
N VAL A 44 11.34 4.92 55.56
CA VAL A 44 10.30 3.87 55.74
C VAL A 44 9.58 3.64 54.40
N SER A 45 9.65 2.41 53.91
CA SER A 45 8.93 1.91 52.74
C SER A 45 7.42 1.85 52.96
N THR A 46 6.60 2.16 51.96
CA THR A 46 5.43 1.32 51.61
C THR A 46 5.00 1.62 50.16
N VAL A 47 5.62 0.98 49.17
CA VAL A 47 4.95 0.80 47.86
C VAL A 47 4.04 -0.42 47.97
N PRO A 48 2.73 -0.29 47.75
CA PRO A 48 1.87 -1.46 47.69
C PRO A 48 2.20 -2.19 46.38
N LEU A 49 2.86 -3.34 46.52
CA LEU A 49 3.05 -4.30 45.44
C LEU A 49 1.66 -4.78 45.01
N LEU A 50 1.13 -4.22 43.93
CA LEU A 50 -0.08 -4.75 43.29
C LEU A 50 0.28 -6.13 42.75
N ARG A 51 -0.09 -7.14 43.53
CA ARG A 51 0.01 -8.56 43.24
C ARG A 51 -0.93 -8.89 42.08
N THR A 52 -0.49 -8.64 40.85
CA THR A 52 -1.05 -9.31 39.68
C THR A 52 -0.62 -10.77 39.77
N GLY A 53 -1.49 -11.59 40.34
CA GLY A 53 -1.41 -13.04 40.27
C GLY A 53 -1.55 -13.48 38.81
N ALA A 54 -0.44 -13.61 38.12
CA ALA A 54 -0.31 -14.54 37.01
C ALA A 54 0.53 -15.70 37.53
N SER A 55 -0.13 -16.82 37.83
CA SER A 55 0.54 -18.10 38.05
C SER A 55 1.30 -18.46 36.76
N ALA A 56 2.57 -18.07 36.70
CA ALA A 56 3.52 -18.70 35.78
C ALA A 56 3.97 -19.98 36.48
N PHE A 57 3.50 -21.13 36.00
CA PHE A 57 3.92 -22.46 36.48
C PHE A 57 5.41 -22.79 36.14
N HIS A 58 6.30 -21.80 36.17
CA HIS A 58 7.73 -21.93 35.93
C HIS A 58 8.46 -20.74 36.54
N THR A 59 9.31 -21.00 37.53
CA THR A 59 10.13 -20.03 38.28
C THR A 59 11.30 -19.47 37.46
N SER A 60 11.51 -19.93 36.23
CA SER A 60 12.65 -19.50 35.40
C SER A 60 12.30 -18.30 34.53
N ALA A 61 13.10 -17.24 34.62
CA ALA A 61 13.07 -16.13 33.68
C ALA A 61 13.14 -16.64 32.22
N PRO A 62 12.44 -16.01 31.25
CA PRO A 62 12.47 -16.43 29.85
C PRO A 62 13.92 -16.38 29.34
N ARG A 63 14.52 -17.55 29.10
CA ARG A 63 15.90 -17.67 28.62
C ARG A 63 15.92 -17.47 27.11
N TYR A 64 16.76 -16.55 26.64
CA TYR A 64 17.15 -16.49 25.23
C TYR A 64 17.69 -17.85 24.77
N SER A 65 17.57 -18.15 23.47
CA SER A 65 18.17 -19.35 22.88
C SER A 65 19.66 -19.41 23.18
N THR A 66 20.16 -20.53 23.68
CA THR A 66 21.58 -20.68 24.01
C THR A 66 22.44 -20.65 22.74
N LEU A 67 23.70 -20.22 22.88
CA LEU A 67 24.65 -20.14 21.75
C LEU A 67 24.79 -21.51 21.05
N MET A 68 24.86 -22.60 21.83
CA MET A 68 24.91 -23.97 21.29
C MET A 68 23.62 -24.41 20.60
N GLN A 69 22.45 -23.85 20.92
CA GLN A 69 21.23 -24.08 20.16
C GLN A 69 21.28 -23.38 18.80
N VAL A 70 21.83 -22.16 18.75
CA VAL A 70 21.97 -21.40 17.50
C VAL A 70 23.04 -22.00 16.59
N ILE A 71 24.16 -22.48 17.14
CA ILE A 71 25.19 -23.21 16.38
C ILE A 71 24.61 -24.48 15.77
N ARG A 72 23.90 -25.30 16.57
CA ARG A 72 23.30 -26.56 16.10
C ARG A 72 22.13 -26.33 15.12
N LYS A 73 21.36 -25.26 15.31
CA LYS A 73 20.20 -24.92 14.50
C LYS A 73 20.20 -23.41 14.21
N PRO A 74 20.84 -22.99 13.10
CA PRO A 74 20.90 -21.58 12.76
C PRO A 74 19.49 -21.02 12.55
N ARG A 75 19.31 -19.75 12.92
CA ARG A 75 18.02 -19.06 12.77
C ARG A 75 17.71 -18.92 11.29
N LYS A 76 16.53 -19.40 10.87
CA LYS A 76 16.05 -19.26 9.49
C LYS A 76 15.29 -17.93 9.34
N PRO A 77 15.53 -17.15 8.28
CA PRO A 77 14.75 -15.95 8.00
C PRO A 77 13.30 -16.33 7.69
N LYS A 78 12.34 -15.52 8.15
CA LYS A 78 10.93 -15.73 7.86
C LYS A 78 10.62 -15.36 6.41
N VAL A 79 10.29 -16.35 5.58
CA VAL A 79 9.91 -16.12 4.18
C VAL A 79 8.51 -15.47 4.11
N ARG A 80 8.39 -14.35 3.39
CA ARG A 80 7.11 -13.67 3.15
C ARG A 80 6.60 -14.01 1.76
N LYS A 81 5.30 -14.34 1.66
CA LYS A 81 4.65 -14.61 0.36
C LYS A 81 4.25 -13.30 -0.32
N VAL A 82 4.49 -13.21 -1.63
CA VAL A 82 4.10 -12.04 -2.44
C VAL A 82 2.58 -12.01 -2.64
N LYS A 83 1.98 -10.82 -2.51
CA LYS A 83 0.52 -10.62 -2.64
C LYS A 83 0.02 -10.84 -4.08
N SER A 84 0.86 -10.63 -5.08
CA SER A 84 0.55 -10.72 -6.52
C SER A 84 1.62 -11.57 -7.25
N PRO A 85 1.62 -12.90 -7.08
CA PRO A 85 2.68 -13.79 -7.58
C PRO A 85 2.71 -13.91 -9.11
N HIS A 86 1.58 -13.69 -9.80
CA HIS A 86 1.50 -13.89 -11.26
C HIS A 86 2.00 -12.70 -12.07
N LEU A 87 2.47 -11.63 -11.43
CA LEU A 87 3.14 -10.54 -12.13
C LEU A 87 4.64 -10.79 -12.31
N ASP A 88 5.22 -11.80 -11.65
CA ASP A 88 6.65 -12.14 -11.69
C ASP A 88 7.55 -10.95 -11.35
N GLY A 89 7.17 -10.15 -10.35
CA GLY A 89 7.92 -8.96 -9.92
C GLY A 89 7.65 -7.68 -10.73
N CYS A 90 6.97 -7.78 -11.87
CA CYS A 90 6.58 -6.59 -12.64
C CYS A 90 5.47 -5.79 -11.92
N PRO A 91 5.45 -4.44 -12.03
CA PRO A 91 4.37 -3.64 -11.45
C PRO A 91 3.02 -3.87 -12.14
N GLN A 92 3.06 -4.10 -13.45
CA GLN A 92 1.91 -4.28 -14.32
C GLN A 92 2.29 -5.21 -15.48
N LYS A 93 1.31 -5.95 -16.01
CA LYS A 93 1.52 -6.92 -17.08
C LYS A 93 0.35 -6.89 -18.05
N ARG A 94 0.64 -6.94 -19.35
CA ARG A 94 -0.37 -7.03 -20.41
C ARG A 94 -1.02 -8.41 -20.39
N GLY A 95 -2.32 -8.46 -20.67
CA GLY A 95 -3.06 -9.70 -20.85
C GLY A 95 -4.26 -9.53 -21.77
N VAL A 96 -4.85 -10.65 -22.15
CA VAL A 96 -6.04 -10.73 -23.02
C VAL A 96 -7.19 -11.32 -22.20
N CYS A 97 -8.37 -10.70 -22.28
CA CYS A 97 -9.58 -11.20 -21.63
C CYS A 97 -10.02 -12.51 -22.30
N ILE A 98 -10.18 -13.58 -21.50
CA ILE A 98 -10.77 -14.84 -21.94
C ILE A 98 -12.30 -14.73 -21.83
N LYS A 99 -12.78 -14.31 -20.67
CA LYS A 99 -14.21 -14.12 -20.42
C LYS A 99 -14.45 -12.97 -19.47
N VAL A 100 -15.53 -12.23 -19.69
CA VAL A 100 -15.99 -11.13 -18.83
C VAL A 100 -17.31 -11.55 -18.20
N TYR A 101 -17.40 -11.50 -16.88
CA TYR A 101 -18.56 -12.00 -16.15
C TYR A 101 -18.72 -11.26 -14.82
N THR A 102 -19.83 -11.52 -14.14
CA THR A 102 -20.11 -10.93 -12.83
C THR A 102 -20.03 -11.99 -11.74
N THR A 103 -19.70 -11.59 -10.52
CA THR A 103 -19.58 -12.49 -9.38
C THR A 103 -20.16 -11.82 -8.13
N SER A 104 -20.87 -12.59 -7.31
CA SER A 104 -21.36 -12.15 -6.01
C SER A 104 -20.20 -12.12 -4.98
N PRO A 105 -20.15 -11.10 -4.10
CA PRO A 105 -19.16 -11.03 -3.04
C PRO A 105 -19.40 -12.07 -1.94
N LYS A 106 -18.41 -12.26 -1.07
CA LYS A 106 -18.60 -13.00 0.18
C LYS A 106 -19.58 -12.26 1.10
N LYS A 107 -20.36 -13.01 1.90
CA LYS A 107 -21.12 -12.49 3.06
C LYS A 107 -20.15 -11.72 3.99
N PRO A 108 -20.46 -10.53 4.52
CA PRO A 108 -21.77 -9.88 4.75
C PRO A 108 -22.27 -8.99 3.61
N ASN A 109 -21.47 -8.80 2.56
CA ASN A 109 -21.79 -7.84 1.51
C ASN A 109 -22.72 -8.45 0.46
N SER A 110 -23.51 -7.62 -0.20
CA SER A 110 -24.33 -7.98 -1.37
C SER A 110 -24.08 -6.96 -2.48
N ALA A 111 -23.75 -7.44 -3.68
CA ALA A 111 -23.54 -6.62 -4.88
C ALA A 111 -23.29 -7.52 -6.09
N VAL A 112 -23.34 -6.94 -7.29
CA VAL A 112 -22.84 -7.57 -8.52
C VAL A 112 -21.46 -6.98 -8.84
N ARG A 113 -20.39 -7.77 -8.68
CA ARG A 113 -19.02 -7.33 -8.97
C ARG A 113 -18.62 -7.74 -10.38
N LYS A 114 -18.12 -6.79 -11.17
CA LYS A 114 -17.67 -7.02 -12.55
C LYS A 114 -16.23 -7.51 -12.55
N VAL A 115 -15.97 -8.67 -13.14
CA VAL A 115 -14.65 -9.31 -13.17
C VAL A 115 -14.34 -9.84 -14.57
N ALA A 116 -13.05 -9.98 -14.87
CA ALA A 116 -12.58 -10.60 -16.10
C ALA A 116 -11.60 -11.71 -15.78
N LYS A 117 -11.72 -12.84 -16.47
CA LYS A 117 -10.67 -13.85 -16.55
C LYS A 117 -9.70 -13.41 -17.64
N VAL A 118 -8.43 -13.24 -17.30
CA VAL A 118 -7.40 -12.67 -18.17
C VAL A 118 -6.24 -13.65 -18.29
N ARG A 119 -5.82 -13.94 -19.52
CA ARG A 119 -4.56 -14.63 -19.80
C ARG A 119 -3.45 -13.58 -19.89
N LEU A 120 -2.54 -13.59 -18.93
CA LEU A 120 -1.40 -12.69 -18.94
C LEU A 120 -0.39 -13.12 -20.01
N SER A 121 0.47 -12.18 -20.41
CA SER A 121 1.58 -12.43 -21.35
C SER A 121 2.57 -13.52 -20.91
N ASN A 122 2.64 -13.85 -19.62
CA ASN A 122 3.43 -14.96 -19.09
C ASN A 122 2.71 -16.32 -19.17
N GLY A 123 1.55 -16.40 -19.85
CA GLY A 123 0.74 -17.59 -19.99
C GLY A 123 -0.15 -17.92 -18.78
N LYS A 124 0.02 -17.25 -17.64
CA LYS A 124 -0.78 -17.51 -16.42
C LYS A 124 -2.16 -16.88 -16.56
N GLU A 125 -3.18 -17.64 -16.16
CA GLU A 125 -4.55 -17.15 -16.11
C GLU A 125 -4.85 -16.54 -14.73
N VAL A 126 -5.46 -15.34 -14.74
CA VAL A 126 -5.80 -14.62 -13.51
C VAL A 126 -7.21 -14.06 -13.59
N ILE A 127 -7.86 -13.94 -12.44
CA ILE A 127 -9.13 -13.21 -12.33
C ILE A 127 -8.81 -11.78 -11.85
N ALA A 128 -9.22 -10.80 -12.64
CA ALA A 128 -8.98 -9.39 -12.38
C ALA A 128 -10.31 -8.63 -12.19
N TYR A 129 -10.33 -7.73 -11.22
CA TYR A 129 -11.47 -6.86 -10.96
C TYR A 129 -11.48 -5.66 -11.91
N ILE A 130 -12.67 -5.33 -12.41
CA ILE A 130 -12.90 -4.15 -13.26
C ILE A 130 -13.36 -3.00 -12.35
N PRO A 131 -12.53 -1.96 -12.12
CA PRO A 131 -12.87 -0.90 -11.18
C PRO A 131 -13.82 0.14 -11.80
N GLY A 132 -14.68 0.74 -10.98
CA GLY A 132 -15.59 1.82 -11.39
C GLY A 132 -16.91 1.33 -11.98
N GLU A 133 -17.67 2.27 -12.52
CA GLU A 133 -18.99 2.04 -13.12
C GLU A 133 -18.86 1.79 -14.62
N GLY A 134 -19.77 0.98 -15.18
CA GLY A 134 -19.70 0.57 -16.60
C GLY A 134 -18.41 -0.19 -16.97
N HIS A 135 -18.36 -0.79 -18.16
CA HIS A 135 -17.11 -1.21 -18.82
C HIS A 135 -17.40 -1.61 -20.27
N ASN A 136 -16.38 -1.54 -21.12
CA ASN A 136 -16.46 -1.87 -22.55
C ASN A 136 -15.78 -3.22 -22.88
N LEU A 137 -15.34 -4.00 -21.88
CA LEU A 137 -14.56 -5.20 -22.17
C LEU A 137 -15.44 -6.31 -22.72
N GLN A 138 -14.92 -6.94 -23.76
CA GLN A 138 -15.46 -8.13 -24.37
C GLN A 138 -14.42 -9.25 -24.27
N GLU A 139 -14.77 -10.41 -24.80
CA GLU A 139 -13.79 -11.46 -25.03
C GLU A 139 -12.69 -10.94 -25.97
N HIS A 140 -11.45 -11.37 -25.77
CA HIS A 140 -10.27 -10.97 -26.54
C HIS A 140 -9.81 -9.51 -26.41
N SER A 141 -10.49 -8.65 -25.65
CA SER A 141 -9.97 -7.32 -25.35
C SER A 141 -8.63 -7.39 -24.63
N VAL A 142 -7.67 -6.57 -25.06
CA VAL A 142 -6.34 -6.45 -24.47
C VAL A 142 -6.38 -5.44 -23.33
N VAL A 143 -5.90 -5.87 -22.16
CA VAL A 143 -5.99 -5.09 -20.93
C VAL A 143 -4.65 -5.07 -20.18
N LEU A 144 -4.46 -4.01 -19.41
CA LEU A 144 -3.30 -3.86 -18.53
C LEU A 144 -3.69 -4.22 -17.10
N VAL A 145 -3.01 -5.22 -16.53
CA VAL A 145 -3.30 -5.78 -15.22
C VAL A 145 -2.28 -5.25 -14.21
N ARG A 146 -2.76 -4.82 -13.04
CA ARG A 146 -1.94 -4.46 -11.88
C ARG A 146 -2.28 -5.30 -10.65
N GLY A 147 -1.38 -5.29 -9.68
CA GLY A 147 -1.60 -5.93 -8.39
C GLY A 147 -2.68 -5.22 -7.56
N GLY A 148 -3.43 -5.99 -6.78
CA GLY A 148 -4.31 -5.48 -5.73
C GLY A 148 -5.48 -6.44 -5.50
N ARG A 149 -5.63 -6.86 -4.25
CA ARG A 149 -6.68 -7.81 -3.86
C ARG A 149 -7.98 -7.07 -3.59
N VAL A 150 -9.08 -7.60 -4.13
CA VAL A 150 -10.42 -7.21 -3.70
C VAL A 150 -10.76 -7.97 -2.42
N PRO A 151 -11.04 -7.28 -1.30
CA PRO A 151 -11.28 -7.95 -0.01
C PRO A 151 -12.59 -8.77 0.00
N ASP A 152 -13.55 -8.37 -0.82
CA ASP A 152 -14.89 -8.96 -0.90
C ASP A 152 -14.94 -10.25 -1.72
N LEU A 153 -14.10 -10.35 -2.75
CA LEU A 153 -14.12 -11.47 -3.69
C LEU A 153 -12.99 -12.45 -3.36
N PRO A 154 -13.29 -13.73 -3.05
CA PRO A 154 -12.25 -14.74 -2.93
C PRO A 154 -11.58 -14.98 -4.29
N GLY A 155 -10.26 -15.20 -4.30
CA GLY A 155 -9.50 -15.49 -5.52
C GLY A 155 -9.15 -14.28 -6.41
N VAL A 156 -9.82 -13.13 -6.27
CA VAL A 156 -9.57 -11.93 -7.09
C VAL A 156 -8.46 -11.08 -6.49
N ARG A 157 -7.24 -11.26 -7.02
CA ARG A 157 -5.99 -10.66 -6.49
C ARG A 157 -5.42 -9.53 -7.35
N TYR A 158 -6.08 -9.23 -8.46
CA TYR A 158 -5.61 -8.28 -9.46
C TYR A 158 -6.71 -7.30 -9.84
N HIS A 159 -6.29 -6.13 -10.32
CA HIS A 159 -7.18 -5.10 -10.87
C HIS A 159 -6.77 -4.78 -12.29
N LEU A 160 -7.74 -4.41 -13.12
CA LEU A 160 -7.46 -3.78 -14.40
C LEU A 160 -7.23 -2.28 -14.23
N ILE A 161 -6.35 -1.73 -15.07
CA ILE A 161 -6.09 -0.29 -15.16
C ILE A 161 -7.04 0.32 -16.18
N ARG A 162 -7.75 1.38 -15.77
CA ARG A 162 -8.66 2.13 -16.64
C ARG A 162 -7.89 3.15 -17.48
N GLY A 163 -8.40 3.41 -18.69
CA GLY A 163 -7.79 4.33 -19.65
C GLY A 163 -6.49 3.79 -20.26
N ALA A 164 -6.30 2.47 -20.26
CA ALA A 164 -5.12 1.81 -20.80
C ALA A 164 -5.53 0.66 -21.72
N LEU A 165 -4.90 0.58 -22.90
CA LEU A 165 -5.24 -0.37 -23.96
C LEU A 165 -6.74 -0.28 -24.30
N ASP A 166 -7.45 -1.40 -24.39
CA ASP A 166 -8.86 -1.42 -24.82
C ASP A 166 -9.83 -1.03 -23.68
N LEU A 167 -9.33 -0.94 -22.44
CA LEU A 167 -10.15 -0.61 -21.29
C LEU A 167 -10.31 0.92 -21.16
N GLN A 168 -11.42 1.43 -21.69
CA GLN A 168 -11.80 2.83 -21.58
C GLN A 168 -12.01 3.30 -20.13
N GLY A 169 -11.83 4.61 -19.93
CA GLY A 169 -12.08 5.29 -18.67
C GLY A 169 -13.57 5.29 -18.27
N VAL A 170 -13.85 5.66 -17.02
CA VAL A 170 -15.23 5.73 -16.52
C VAL A 170 -15.89 7.04 -17.00
N GLN A 171 -17.04 6.95 -17.65
CA GLN A 171 -17.76 8.12 -18.15
C GLN A 171 -18.26 9.00 -17.00
N GLY A 172 -18.27 10.33 -17.20
CA GLY A 172 -18.83 11.29 -16.24
C GLY A 172 -18.10 11.41 -14.89
N ARG A 173 -16.90 10.82 -14.74
CA ARG A 173 -16.18 10.84 -13.45
C ARG A 173 -15.53 12.21 -13.20
N CYS A 174 -16.03 12.96 -12.23
CA CYS A 174 -15.42 14.24 -11.82
C CYS A 174 -14.30 14.08 -10.78
N ASN A 175 -14.41 13.08 -9.88
CA ASN A 175 -13.49 12.87 -8.75
C ASN A 175 -12.60 11.63 -8.91
N ALA A 176 -11.37 11.71 -8.39
CA ALA A 176 -10.35 10.65 -8.48
C ALA A 176 -10.09 10.17 -9.93
N ARG A 177 -10.17 11.10 -10.88
CA ARG A 177 -10.12 10.85 -12.34
C ARG A 177 -8.91 10.06 -12.80
N SER A 178 -7.74 10.36 -12.22
CA SER A 178 -6.47 9.69 -12.55
C SER A 178 -6.51 8.18 -12.28
N LYS A 179 -7.29 7.72 -11.30
CA LYS A 179 -7.45 6.30 -11.00
C LYS A 179 -8.33 5.56 -12.02
N TYR A 180 -9.26 6.28 -12.64
CA TYR A 180 -10.26 5.75 -13.55
C TYR A 180 -10.01 6.14 -15.02
N GLY A 181 -8.83 6.69 -15.34
CA GLY A 181 -8.42 6.97 -16.71
C GLY A 181 -9.25 8.06 -17.40
N VAL A 182 -9.66 9.10 -16.67
CA VAL A 182 -10.51 10.17 -17.21
C VAL A 182 -9.72 11.48 -17.31
N PRO A 183 -9.69 12.15 -18.47
CA PRO A 183 -9.03 13.45 -18.61
C PRO A 183 -9.74 14.55 -17.80
N LYS A 184 -9.06 15.68 -17.60
CA LYS A 184 -9.70 16.86 -17.00
C LYS A 184 -10.72 17.41 -18.03
N PRO A 185 -11.99 17.63 -17.65
CA PRO A 185 -12.95 18.27 -18.54
C PRO A 185 -12.44 19.69 -18.85
N SER A 186 -12.61 20.12 -20.09
CA SER A 186 -12.47 21.52 -20.47
C SER A 186 -13.46 22.33 -19.64
N LYS A 187 -13.01 23.48 -19.14
CA LYS A 187 -13.93 24.48 -18.61
C LYS A 187 -14.54 25.14 -19.85
N GLU A 188 -15.86 25.05 -19.98
CA GLU A 188 -16.61 26.01 -20.80
C GLU A 188 -16.53 27.40 -20.16
#